data_AF-A0A3D4EZU7-F1
#
_entry.id   AF-A0A3D4EZU7-F1
#
_cell.length_a   1.000
_cell.length_b   1.000
_cell.length_c   1.000
_cell.angle_alpha   90.00
_cell.angle_beta   90.00
_cell.angle_gamma   90.00
#
_symmetry.space_group_name_H-M   'P 1'
#
loop_
_entity.id
_entity.type
_entity.pdbx_description
1 polymer ?
#
loop_
_entity_poly.entity_id
_entity_poly.type
_entity_poly.pdbx_seq_one_letter_code
_entity_poly.pdbx_strand_id
1 'polypeptide(L)'
;MKYAKFAAVVFVLYFLGYLLSGTITPALVDVREATSGTVVIVKYKGASYSINLDEVRDNELPETVTIENLTIIPTSGGEGQVRLRKGDVVTLLNRKDDFLIVEKPDSNGKGKISPKDTDLFQQLVKRIYEREAGGAIAAT
;
A
#
# COMPACT_ATOMS: atom_id res chain seq x y z
N MET A 1 -34.50 -18.55 -46.23
CA MET A 1 -33.23 -18.05 -45.66
C MET A 1 -33.45 -17.30 -44.32
N LYS A 2 -34.12 -17.91 -43.31
CA LYS A 2 -34.40 -17.24 -42.02
C LYS A 2 -33.39 -17.55 -40.90
N TYR A 3 -32.64 -18.65 -41.03
CA TYR A 3 -31.68 -19.10 -39.99
C TYR A 3 -30.25 -18.56 -40.16
N ALA A 4 -29.86 -18.11 -41.35
CA ALA A 4 -28.54 -17.52 -41.60
C ALA A 4 -28.34 -16.21 -40.83
N LYS A 5 -29.41 -15.43 -40.63
CA LYS A 5 -29.37 -14.19 -39.86
C LYS A 5 -29.19 -14.44 -38.36
N PHE A 6 -29.73 -15.55 -37.83
CA PHE A 6 -29.57 -15.91 -36.42
C PHE A 6 -28.16 -16.40 -36.11
N ALA A 7 -27.57 -17.21 -37.00
CA ALA A 7 -26.19 -17.67 -36.85
C ALA A 7 -25.17 -16.51 -36.86
N ALA A 8 -25.40 -15.51 -37.73
CA ALA A 8 -24.56 -14.31 -37.77
C ALA A 8 -24.62 -13.51 -36.47
N VAL A 9 -25.80 -13.35 -35.86
CA VAL A 9 -25.95 -12.64 -34.58
C VAL A 9 -25.24 -13.37 -33.44
N VAL A 10 -25.31 -14.69 -33.39
CA VAL A 10 -24.61 -15.51 -32.38
C VAL A 10 -23.09 -15.41 -32.57
N PHE A 11 -22.60 -15.46 -33.82
CA PHE A 11 -21.18 -15.29 -34.10
C PHE A 11 -20.68 -13.89 -33.74
N VAL A 12 -21.45 -12.83 -34.02
CA VAL A 12 -21.08 -11.46 -33.66
C VAL A 12 -21.05 -11.28 -32.14
N LEU A 13 -22.03 -11.81 -31.41
CA LEU A 13 -22.03 -11.75 -29.94
C LEU A 13 -20.89 -12.55 -29.32
N TYR A 14 -20.57 -13.72 -29.87
CA TYR A 14 -19.44 -14.53 -29.43
C TYR A 14 -18.11 -13.80 -29.68
N PHE A 15 -17.93 -13.18 -30.85
CA PHE A 15 -16.73 -12.41 -31.18
C PHE A 15 -16.61 -11.13 -30.36
N LEU A 16 -17.73 -10.46 -30.06
CA LEU A 16 -17.77 -9.28 -29.19
C LEU A 16 -17.41 -9.66 -27.75
N GLY A 17 -17.92 -10.79 -27.26
CA GLY A 17 -17.54 -11.37 -25.97
C GLY A 17 -16.07 -11.76 -25.92
N TYR A 18 -15.51 -12.31 -27.00
CA TYR A 18 -14.10 -12.68 -27.09
C TYR A 18 -13.15 -11.47 -27.13
N LEU A 19 -13.50 -10.41 -27.89
CA LEU A 19 -12.75 -9.15 -27.92
C LEU A 19 -12.85 -8.36 -26.61
N LEU A 20 -14.01 -8.37 -25.94
CA LEU A 20 -14.20 -7.71 -24.63
C LEU A 20 -13.69 -8.54 -23.45
N SER A 21 -13.49 -9.84 -23.63
CA SER A 21 -12.83 -10.74 -22.67
C SER A 21 -11.29 -10.60 -22.68
N GLY A 22 -10.77 -9.57 -23.35
CA GLY A 22 -9.38 -9.13 -23.24
C GLY A 22 -9.02 -8.82 -21.78
N THR A 23 -8.55 -9.85 -21.09
CA THR A 23 -7.70 -9.77 -19.90
C THR A 23 -8.22 -8.84 -18.81
N ILE A 24 -9.31 -9.20 -18.15
CA ILE A 24 -9.42 -8.91 -16.71
C ILE A 24 -8.47 -9.88 -16.02
N THR A 25 -7.16 -9.65 -16.18
CA THR A 25 -6.22 -10.12 -15.18
C THR A 25 -6.59 -9.37 -13.90
N PRO A 26 -6.63 -10.01 -12.72
CA PRO A 26 -6.49 -9.28 -11.48
C PRO A 26 -5.08 -8.69 -11.51
N ALA A 27 -4.94 -7.52 -12.15
CA ALA A 27 -3.72 -6.74 -12.11
C ALA A 27 -3.42 -6.51 -10.63
N LEU A 28 -2.33 -7.12 -10.19
CA LEU A 28 -1.73 -6.83 -8.90
C LEU A 28 -1.60 -5.31 -8.81
N VAL A 29 -2.33 -4.74 -7.83
CA VAL A 29 -2.12 -3.43 -7.25
C VAL A 29 -1.64 -2.37 -8.27
N ASP A 30 -2.58 -1.79 -9.01
CA ASP A 30 -2.36 -0.50 -9.66
C ASP A 30 -2.29 0.56 -8.56
N VAL A 31 -1.11 0.72 -7.97
CA VAL A 31 -0.75 1.91 -7.21
C VAL A 31 -0.74 3.03 -8.25
N ARG A 32 -1.90 3.68 -8.43
CA ARG A 32 -1.98 4.93 -9.19
C ARG A 32 -0.98 5.90 -8.57
N GLU A 33 0.13 6.10 -9.29
CA GLU A 33 1.16 7.04 -8.93
C GLU A 33 0.65 8.47 -9.13
N ALA A 34 1.12 9.32 -8.21
CA ALA A 34 1.19 10.77 -8.27
C ALA A 34 -0.15 11.53 -8.31
N THR A 35 -0.72 11.74 -7.11
CA THR A 35 -1.08 13.10 -6.73
C THR A 35 -0.31 13.44 -5.45
N SER A 36 0.41 14.54 -5.50
CA SER A 36 1.16 15.11 -4.38
C SER A 36 0.23 15.29 -3.18
N GLY A 37 0.65 14.84 -2.00
CA GLY A 37 -0.16 14.81 -0.77
C GLY A 37 -0.64 13.41 -0.41
N THR A 38 0.24 12.63 0.20
CA THR A 38 0.09 11.75 1.38
C THR A 38 -1.23 10.99 1.64
N VAL A 39 -2.05 10.79 0.62
CA VAL A 39 -3.27 9.99 0.64
C VAL A 39 -3.03 8.73 -0.17
N VAL A 40 -3.10 7.58 0.48
CA VAL A 40 -2.90 6.27 -0.15
C VAL A 40 -4.15 5.41 0.03
N ILE A 41 -4.68 4.90 -1.08
CA ILE A 41 -5.78 3.95 -1.05
C ILE A 41 -5.21 2.55 -0.88
N VAL A 42 -5.54 1.91 0.23
CA VAL A 42 -5.08 0.57 0.56
C VAL A 42 -6.27 -0.38 0.66
N LYS A 43 -6.15 -1.54 0.03
CA LYS A 43 -7.18 -2.60 0.10
C LYS A 43 -6.86 -3.57 1.23
N TYR A 44 -7.83 -3.80 2.11
CA TYR A 44 -7.72 -4.78 3.20
C TYR A 44 -9.05 -5.49 3.40
N LYS A 45 -9.00 -6.83 3.44
CA LYS A 45 -10.18 -7.71 3.59
C LYS A 45 -11.37 -7.36 2.65
N GLY A 46 -11.06 -6.96 1.41
CA GLY A 46 -12.08 -6.64 0.40
C GLY A 46 -12.63 -5.22 0.45
N ALA A 47 -12.32 -4.43 1.48
CA ALA A 47 -12.63 -3.01 1.57
C ALA A 47 -11.44 -2.15 1.14
N SER A 48 -11.71 -0.96 0.61
CA SER A 48 -10.69 0.03 0.24
C SER A 48 -10.71 1.16 1.26
N TYR A 49 -9.57 1.47 1.85
CA TYR A 49 -9.39 2.50 2.85
C TYR A 49 -8.50 3.59 2.28
N SER A 50 -8.96 4.84 2.36
CA SER A 50 -8.16 6.00 2.02
C SER A 50 -7.44 6.46 3.28
N ILE A 51 -6.12 6.25 3.37
CA ILE A 51 -5.32 6.74 4.49
C ILE A 51 -4.67 8.04 4.07
N ASN A 52 -5.07 9.13 4.70
CA ASN A 52 -4.30 10.37 4.69
C ASN A 52 -3.33 10.34 5.87
N LEU A 53 -2.02 10.27 5.61
CA LEU A 53 -1.06 10.24 6.70
C LEU A 53 -1.14 11.55 7.50
N ASP A 54 -1.39 12.70 6.88
CA ASP A 54 -1.45 14.00 7.58
C ASP A 54 -2.56 14.06 8.65
N GLU A 55 -3.61 13.25 8.50
CA GLU A 55 -4.68 13.11 9.48
C GLU A 55 -4.35 12.10 10.60
N VAL A 56 -3.34 11.25 10.40
CA VAL A 56 -2.87 10.29 11.40
C VAL A 56 -2.03 11.01 12.44
N ARG A 57 -2.46 10.90 13.69
CA ARG A 57 -1.73 11.43 14.86
C ARG A 57 -0.44 10.64 15.09
N ASP A 58 0.59 11.30 15.60
CA ASP A 58 1.90 10.66 15.82
C ASP A 58 1.84 9.48 16.80
N ASN A 59 0.90 9.51 17.76
CA ASN A 59 0.66 8.40 18.71
C ASN A 59 -0.09 7.21 18.09
N GLU A 60 -0.70 7.38 16.91
CA GLU A 60 -1.36 6.31 16.18
C GLU A 60 -0.40 5.61 15.20
N LEU A 61 0.80 6.17 14.98
CA LEU A 61 1.85 5.53 14.21
C LEU A 61 2.42 4.30 14.97
N PRO A 62 2.81 3.25 14.25
CA PRO A 62 3.49 2.12 14.85
C PRO A 62 4.92 2.49 15.24
N GLU A 63 5.43 1.86 16.30
CA GLU A 63 6.82 2.05 16.76
C GLU A 63 7.85 1.45 15.80
N THR A 64 7.44 0.44 15.02
CA THR A 64 8.29 -0.25 14.06
C THR A 64 7.59 -0.37 12.71
N VAL A 65 8.39 -0.28 11.65
CA VAL A 65 7.92 -0.45 10.27
C VAL A 65 8.82 -1.45 9.56
N THR A 66 8.21 -2.26 8.71
CA THR A 66 8.91 -3.23 7.86
C THR A 66 9.16 -2.58 6.51
N ILE A 67 10.37 -2.73 6.00
CA ILE A 67 10.76 -2.25 4.68
C ILE A 67 10.17 -3.17 3.62
N GLU A 68 9.42 -2.61 2.67
CA GLU A 68 8.86 -3.34 1.52
C GLU A 68 9.72 -3.18 0.27
N ASN A 69 10.26 -1.98 0.05
CA ASN A 69 11.12 -1.64 -1.08
C ASN A 69 12.54 -1.37 -0.62
N LEU A 70 13.51 -1.73 -1.46
CA LEU A 70 14.91 -1.45 -1.18
C LEU A 70 15.13 0.05 -0.98
N THR A 71 15.66 0.45 0.17
CA THR A 71 15.98 1.85 0.46
C THR A 71 17.36 1.98 1.11
N ILE A 72 17.94 3.17 1.07
CA ILE A 72 19.29 3.43 1.58
C ILE A 72 19.21 4.59 2.56
N ILE A 73 19.75 4.38 3.76
CA ILE A 73 19.83 5.42 4.80
C ILE A 73 21.30 5.66 5.15
N PRO A 74 21.68 6.88 5.58
CA PRO A 74 23.01 7.10 6.10
C PRO A 74 23.21 6.36 7.43
N THR A 75 24.46 6.07 7.75
CA THR A 75 24.88 5.68 9.10
C THR A 75 24.75 6.88 10.05
N SER A 76 24.55 6.64 11.34
CA SER A 76 24.35 7.68 12.37
C SER A 76 25.53 8.65 12.47
N GLY A 77 26.73 8.25 12.02
CA GLY A 77 27.91 9.12 11.92
C GLY A 77 28.01 9.93 10.62
N GLY A 78 27.13 9.70 9.64
CA GLY A 78 27.12 10.41 8.35
C GLY A 78 28.21 9.98 7.35
N GLU A 79 29.16 9.13 7.76
CA GLU A 79 30.32 8.74 6.95
C GLU A 79 30.05 7.57 6.00
N GLY A 80 29.00 6.78 6.26
CA GLY A 80 28.63 5.60 5.47
C GLY A 80 27.14 5.48 5.17
N GLN A 81 26.77 4.47 4.38
CA GLN A 81 25.39 4.17 4.01
C GLN A 81 25.00 2.75 4.44
N VAL A 82 23.80 2.59 4.95
CA VAL A 82 23.16 1.31 5.26
C VAL A 82 22.09 1.03 4.22
N ARG A 83 22.19 -0.13 3.58
CA ARG A 83 21.20 -0.60 2.62
C ARG A 83 20.14 -1.44 3.35
N LEU A 84 18.92 -0.93 3.36
CA LEU A 84 17.74 -1.60 3.89
C LEU A 84 17.10 -2.47 2.81
N ARG A 85 16.85 -3.74 3.14
CA ARG A 85 16.27 -4.73 2.24
C ARG A 85 14.81 -4.99 2.62
N LYS A 86 14.05 -5.53 1.66
CA LYS A 86 12.69 -5.99 1.92
C LYS A 86 12.68 -6.99 3.08
N GLY A 87 11.78 -6.78 4.05
CA GLY A 87 11.67 -7.58 5.27
C GLY A 87 12.53 -7.09 6.43
N ASP A 88 13.43 -6.11 6.23
CA ASP A 88 14.12 -5.48 7.33
C ASP A 88 13.12 -4.70 8.21
N VAL A 89 13.22 -4.86 9.52
CA VAL A 89 12.44 -4.10 10.49
C VAL A 89 13.28 -2.92 10.97
N VAL A 90 12.70 -1.73 10.95
CA VAL A 90 13.33 -0.50 11.45
C VAL A 90 12.43 0.18 12.47
N THR A 91 13.04 0.87 13.43
CA THR A 91 12.33 1.64 14.44
C THR A 91 11.93 2.99 13.85
N LEU A 92 10.65 3.35 13.97
CA LEU A 92 10.16 4.66 13.59
C LEU A 92 10.43 5.63 14.74
N LEU A 93 11.28 6.63 14.49
CA LEU A 93 11.63 7.64 15.49
C LEU A 93 10.71 8.85 15.43
N ASN A 94 10.40 9.29 14.23
CA ASN A 94 9.51 10.43 14.02
C ASN A 94 9.00 10.44 12.57
N ARG A 95 7.93 11.18 12.32
CA ARG A 95 7.52 11.58 10.98
C ARG A 95 7.82 13.07 10.80
N LYS A 96 8.36 13.43 9.65
CA LYS A 96 8.57 14.83 9.26
C LYS A 96 8.12 15.03 7.83
N ASP A 97 7.07 15.82 7.66
CA ASP A 97 6.44 16.07 6.36
C ASP A 97 6.08 14.71 5.70
N ASP A 98 6.48 14.51 4.46
CA ASP A 98 6.24 13.28 3.68
C ASP A 98 7.23 12.14 3.98
N PHE A 99 8.09 12.28 5.01
CA PHE A 99 9.15 11.31 5.31
C PHE A 99 9.04 10.72 6.71
N LEU A 100 9.44 9.46 6.84
CA LEU A 100 9.66 8.78 8.11
C LEU A 100 11.14 8.86 8.48
N ILE A 101 11.42 9.30 9.70
CA ILE A 101 12.74 9.20 10.31
C ILE A 101 12.82 7.84 10.99
N VAL A 102 13.68 6.97 10.49
CA VAL A 102 13.85 5.62 11.00
C VAL A 102 15.26 5.35 11.47
N GLU A 103 15.38 4.35 12.33
CA GLU A 103 16.64 3.84 12.84
C GLU A 103 16.69 2.32 12.72
N LYS A 104 17.83 1.81 12.25
CA LYS A 104 18.15 0.39 12.27
C LYS A 104 19.26 0.15 13.29
N PRO A 105 18.91 -0.24 14.53
CA PRO A 105 19.87 -0.31 15.64
C PRO A 105 21.02 -1.27 15.34
N ASP A 106 20.76 -2.39 14.67
CA ASP A 106 21.78 -3.41 14.34
C ASP A 106 22.92 -2.91 13.42
N SER A 107 22.71 -1.79 12.73
CA SER A 107 23.63 -1.28 11.71
C SER A 107 24.01 0.19 11.90
N ASN A 108 23.61 0.79 13.03
CA ASN A 108 23.72 2.23 13.28
C ASN A 108 23.24 3.06 12.08
N GLY A 109 22.17 2.62 11.39
CA GLY A 109 21.60 3.34 10.26
C GLY A 109 20.52 4.27 10.77
N LYS A 110 20.60 5.57 10.47
CA LYS A 110 19.55 6.53 10.83
C LYS A 110 19.31 7.48 9.69
N GLY A 111 18.08 7.56 9.21
CA GLY A 111 17.78 8.34 8.02
C GLY A 111 16.32 8.57 7.77
N LYS A 112 16.06 9.29 6.68
CA LYS A 112 14.72 9.52 6.15
C LYS A 112 14.41 8.44 5.13
N ILE A 113 13.22 7.86 5.23
CA ILE A 113 12.67 6.95 4.22
C ILE A 113 11.27 7.38 3.83
N SER A 114 10.82 6.98 2.65
CA SER A 114 9.45 7.21 2.22
C SER A 114 8.51 6.26 2.96
N PRO A 115 7.36 6.73 3.48
CA PRO A 115 6.34 5.85 4.03
C PRO A 115 5.85 4.78 3.04
N LYS A 116 5.92 5.06 1.73
CA LYS A 116 5.51 4.13 0.67
C LYS A 116 6.47 2.95 0.47
N ASP A 117 7.70 3.08 0.96
CA ASP A 117 8.68 1.99 0.92
C ASP A 117 8.56 1.05 2.13
N THR A 118 7.51 1.24 2.94
CA THR A 118 7.26 0.53 4.19
C THR A 118 5.86 -0.05 4.24
N ASP A 119 5.65 -0.98 5.17
CA ASP A 119 4.34 -1.56 5.49
C ASP A 119 3.44 -0.63 6.32
N LEU A 120 3.84 0.63 6.56
CA LEU A 120 3.14 1.57 7.44
C LEU A 120 1.64 1.64 7.13
N PHE A 121 1.29 1.82 5.85
CA PHE A 121 -0.12 1.95 5.46
C PHE A 121 -0.90 0.66 5.70
N GLN A 122 -0.28 -0.52 5.51
CA GLN A 122 -0.91 -1.81 5.81
C GLN A 122 -1.18 -1.97 7.30
N GLN A 123 -0.22 -1.57 8.16
CA GLN A 123 -0.39 -1.59 9.60
C GLN A 123 -1.51 -0.65 10.06
N LEU A 124 -1.57 0.56 9.47
CA LEU A 124 -2.61 1.54 9.78
C LEU A 124 -4.01 1.04 9.36
N VAL A 125 -4.17 0.47 8.15
CA VAL A 125 -5.48 -0.09 7.76
C VAL A 125 -5.89 -1.21 8.70
N LYS A 126 -4.97 -2.11 9.06
CA LYS A 126 -5.27 -3.21 9.98
C LYS A 126 -5.80 -2.67 11.31
N ARG A 127 -5.16 -1.63 11.86
CA ARG A 127 -5.60 -0.97 13.11
C ARG A 127 -6.96 -0.30 12.97
N ILE A 128 -7.23 0.40 11.85
CA ILE A 128 -8.54 1.02 11.56
C ILE A 128 -9.61 -0.07 11.48
N TYR A 129 -9.37 -1.13 10.71
CA TYR A 129 -10.28 -2.27 10.58
C TYR A 129 -10.57 -2.92 11.93
N GLU A 130 -9.54 -3.15 12.76
CA GLU A 130 -9.71 -3.73 14.10
C GLU A 130 -10.50 -2.80 15.03
N ARG A 131 -10.31 -1.48 14.92
CA ARG A 131 -11.09 -0.48 15.68
C ARG A 131 -12.56 -0.48 15.26
N GLU A 132 -12.84 -0.52 13.96
CA GLU A 132 -14.21 -0.58 13.41
C GLU A 132 -14.90 -1.91 13.77
N ALA A 133 -14.20 -3.03 13.56
CA ALA A 133 -14.70 -4.36 13.91
C ALA A 133 -14.85 -4.54 15.43
N GLY A 134 -13.95 -3.99 16.23
CA GLY A 134 -13.98 -4.00 17.70
C GLY A 134 -15.09 -3.11 18.28
N GLY A 135 -15.33 -1.95 17.67
CA GLY A 135 -16.45 -1.08 17.99
C GLY A 135 -17.81 -1.74 17.73
N ALA A 136 -17.89 -2.61 16.72
CA ALA A 136 -19.09 -3.41 16.45
C ALA A 136 -19.38 -4.46 17.54
N ILE A 137 -18.37 -4.93 18.30
CA ILE A 137 -18.54 -5.92 19.36
C ILE A 137 -18.99 -5.27 20.68
N ALA A 138 -18.55 -4.03 20.95
CA ALA A 138 -18.90 -3.28 22.15
C ALA A 138 -20.33 -2.70 22.14
N ALA A 139 -21.04 -2.80 21.01
CA ALA A 139 -22.40 -2.29 20.83
C ALA A 139 -23.49 -3.38 20.98
N THR A 140 -23.16 -4.53 21.59
CA THR A 140 -24.11 -5.65 21.79
C THR A 140 -24.41 -5.90 23.25
#